data_AF-A0A8B6M104-F1
#
_entry.id   AF-A0A8B6M104-F1
#
_cell.length_a   1.000
_cell.length_b   1.000
_cell.length_c   1.000
_cell.angle_alpha   90.00
_cell.angle_beta   90.00
_cell.angle_gamma   90.00
#
_symmetry.space_group_name_H-M   'P 1'
#
loop_
_entity.id
_entity.type
_entity.pdbx_description
1 polymer ?
#
loop_
_entity_poly.entity_id
_entity_poly.type
_entity_poly.pdbx_seq_one_letter_code
_entity_poly.pdbx_strand_id
1 'polypeptide(L)'
;MIPAAIVRSLTSPRLEAGAFTPTKWNSAEDKAMFGNSLLKFLANDFPRNAFTKRLYQRLSNTFGHIANYDLTGFFSTFFEDTAGKIDFLQQTLQWPCWGDPEYTYCDVERVVQTRLRRSGEPNAPRSIA
;
A
#
# COMPACT_ATOMS: atom_id res chain seq x y z
N MET A 1 7.68 17.18 3.17
CA MET A 1 7.94 16.24 4.29
C MET A 1 6.60 15.80 4.85
N ILE A 2 6.32 14.50 4.86
CA ILE A 2 5.07 13.96 5.41
C ILE A 2 5.10 14.09 6.95
N PRO A 3 4.05 14.62 7.60
CA PRO A 3 3.99 14.75 9.06
C PRO A 3 4.22 13.42 9.79
N ALA A 4 4.98 13.45 10.89
CA ALA A 4 5.31 12.25 11.67
C ALA A 4 4.08 11.47 12.17
N ALA A 5 2.98 12.18 12.48
CA ALA A 5 1.71 11.55 12.86
C ALA A 5 1.12 10.71 11.71
N ILE A 6 1.18 11.22 10.47
CA ILE A 6 0.75 10.49 9.27
C ILE A 6 1.66 9.28 9.06
N VAL A 7 2.98 9.45 9.13
CA VAL A 7 3.95 8.34 9.03
C VAL A 7 3.65 7.24 10.05
N ARG A 8 3.38 7.61 11.31
CA ARG A 8 3.02 6.66 12.37
C ARG A 8 1.71 5.95 12.06
N SER A 9 0.67 6.67 11.65
CA SER A 9 -0.64 6.08 11.32
C SER A 9 -0.58 5.08 10.16
N LEU A 10 0.33 5.30 9.20
CA LEU A 10 0.56 4.37 8.09
C LEU A 10 1.37 3.15 8.50
N THR A 11 2.37 3.31 9.37
CA THR A 11 3.37 2.25 9.64
C THR A 11 3.18 1.51 10.95
N SER A 12 2.35 2.00 11.87
CA SER A 12 2.13 1.43 13.20
C SER A 12 0.66 1.08 13.47
N PRO A 13 0.35 -0.10 14.05
CA PRO A 13 1.27 -1.20 14.33
C PRO A 13 1.83 -1.82 13.05
N ARG A 14 2.89 -2.61 13.14
CA ARG A 14 3.37 -3.39 12.00
C ARG A 14 2.29 -4.40 11.60
N LEU A 15 2.16 -4.67 10.30
CA LEU A 15 1.29 -5.76 9.83
C LEU A 15 1.95 -7.09 10.17
N GLU A 16 1.21 -7.95 10.88
CA GLU A 16 1.65 -9.26 11.31
C GLU A 16 0.96 -10.35 10.47
N ALA A 17 1.64 -11.48 10.27
CA ALA A 17 1.17 -12.57 9.41
C ALA A 17 -0.21 -13.09 9.83
N GLY A 18 -0.47 -13.23 11.13
CA GLY A 18 -1.75 -13.72 11.65
C GLY A 18 -2.99 -12.89 11.27
N ALA A 19 -2.82 -11.70 10.69
CA ALA A 19 -3.90 -10.87 10.18
C ALA A 19 -4.33 -11.22 8.73
N PHE A 20 -3.62 -12.13 8.05
CA PHE A 20 -3.85 -12.42 6.63
C PHE A 20 -4.09 -13.91 6.38
N THR A 21 -4.92 -14.18 5.37
CA THR A 21 -5.12 -15.54 4.88
C THR A 21 -4.04 -15.85 3.85
N PRO A 22 -3.23 -16.92 4.00
CA PRO A 22 -2.29 -17.34 2.97
C PRO A 22 -3.02 -17.58 1.64
N THR A 23 -2.37 -17.23 0.52
CA THR A 23 -2.86 -17.68 -0.78
C THR A 23 -2.34 -19.08 -1.08
N LYS A 24 -2.81 -19.70 -2.18
CA LYS A 24 -2.23 -20.95 -2.70
C LYS A 24 -0.73 -20.84 -3.08
N TRP A 25 -0.21 -19.62 -3.28
CA TRP A 25 1.16 -19.39 -3.79
C TRP A 25 2.06 -18.58 -2.85
N ASN A 26 1.49 -17.90 -1.86
CA ASN A 26 2.21 -17.00 -0.96
C ASN A 26 1.69 -17.14 0.46
N SER A 27 2.62 -17.10 1.42
CA SER A 27 2.29 -17.20 2.83
C SER A 27 1.66 -15.91 3.37
N ALA A 28 1.13 -15.98 4.59
CA ALA A 28 0.64 -14.79 5.28
C ALA A 28 1.78 -13.81 5.63
N GLU A 29 3.00 -14.31 5.85
CA GLU A 29 4.20 -13.49 6.03
C GLU A 29 4.52 -12.69 4.76
N ASP A 30 4.43 -13.30 3.58
CA ASP A 30 4.63 -12.59 2.31
C ASP A 30 3.63 -11.43 2.14
N LYS A 31 2.37 -11.65 2.54
CA LYS A 31 1.33 -10.62 2.56
C LYS A 31 1.66 -9.48 3.52
N ALA A 32 2.03 -9.82 4.75
CA ALA A 32 2.44 -8.85 5.75
C ALA A 32 3.68 -8.05 5.31
N MET A 33 4.67 -8.72 4.72
CA MET A 33 5.87 -8.08 4.18
C MET A 33 5.52 -7.08 3.08
N PHE A 34 4.71 -7.48 2.10
CA PHE A 34 4.28 -6.59 1.03
C PHE A 34 3.53 -5.37 1.58
N GLY A 35 2.54 -5.58 2.45
CA GLY A 35 1.76 -4.48 3.03
C GLY A 35 2.64 -3.50 3.81
N ASN A 36 3.57 -4.00 4.63
CA ASN A 36 4.53 -3.17 5.36
C ASN A 36 5.46 -2.39 4.40
N SER A 37 5.96 -3.03 3.35
CA SER A 37 6.80 -2.38 2.33
C SER A 37 6.05 -1.27 1.61
N LEU A 38 4.79 -1.51 1.21
CA LEU A 38 3.95 -0.50 0.56
C LEU A 38 3.68 0.68 1.51
N LEU A 39 3.20 0.42 2.72
CA LEU A 39 2.90 1.49 3.68
C LEU A 39 4.14 2.32 4.03
N LYS A 40 5.30 1.68 4.16
CA LYS A 40 6.58 2.38 4.33
C LYS A 40 6.94 3.22 3.11
N PHE A 41 6.73 2.71 1.90
CA PHE A 41 6.98 3.45 0.66
C PHE A 41 6.10 4.72 0.59
N LEU A 42 4.81 4.60 0.91
CA LEU A 42 3.88 5.74 0.99
C LEU A 42 4.30 6.74 2.08
N ALA A 43 4.63 6.25 3.27
CA ALA A 43 5.01 7.09 4.40
C ALA A 43 6.33 7.86 4.19
N ASN A 44 7.20 7.39 3.29
CA ASN A 44 8.46 8.06 2.95
C ASN A 44 8.37 8.89 1.66
N ASP A 45 7.16 9.21 1.19
CA ASP A 45 6.91 10.03 0.00
C ASP A 45 7.47 9.40 -1.31
N PHE A 46 7.21 8.11 -1.48
CA PHE A 46 7.45 7.36 -2.73
C PHE A 46 8.91 7.37 -3.23
N PRO A 47 9.92 7.05 -2.39
CA PRO A 47 11.32 7.21 -2.77
C PRO A 47 11.73 6.16 -3.82
N ARG A 48 12.32 6.61 -4.94
CA ARG A 48 12.68 5.76 -6.09
C ARG A 48 13.55 4.56 -5.71
N ASN A 49 14.51 4.73 -4.79
CA ASN A 49 15.40 3.67 -4.34
C ASN A 49 14.68 2.55 -3.54
N ALA A 50 13.51 2.84 -2.98
CA ALA A 50 12.69 1.85 -2.28
C ALA A 50 11.66 1.17 -3.20
N PHE A 51 11.48 1.65 -4.43
CA PHE A 51 10.59 1.04 -5.41
C PHE A 51 11.25 -0.16 -6.10
N THR A 52 11.41 -1.23 -5.31
CA THR A 52 12.09 -2.46 -5.76
C THR A 52 11.24 -3.29 -6.71
N LYS A 53 11.89 -4.19 -7.47
CA LYS A 53 11.22 -5.17 -8.33
C LYS A 53 10.16 -5.99 -7.58
N ARG A 54 10.46 -6.42 -6.35
CA ARG A 54 9.53 -7.18 -5.51
C ARG A 54 8.28 -6.37 -5.15
N LEU A 55 8.46 -5.10 -4.77
CA LEU A 55 7.34 -4.21 -4.45
C LEU A 55 6.48 -3.98 -5.69
N TYR A 56 7.10 -3.64 -6.82
CA TYR A 56 6.42 -3.44 -8.10
C TYR A 56 5.62 -4.68 -8.53
N GLN A 57 6.24 -5.86 -8.57
CA GLN A 57 5.60 -7.09 -9.04
C GLN A 57 4.33 -7.44 -8.26
N ARG A 58 4.30 -7.14 -6.96
CA ARG A 58 3.07 -7.34 -6.18
C ARG A 58 2.10 -6.18 -6.38
N LEU A 59 2.59 -4.94 -6.31
CA LEU A 59 1.75 -3.74 -6.40
C LEU A 59 0.98 -3.68 -7.71
N SER A 60 1.62 -4.03 -8.85
CA SER A 60 0.98 -4.02 -10.17
C SER A 60 -0.13 -5.06 -10.34
N ASN A 61 -0.23 -6.03 -9.41
CA ASN A 61 -1.30 -7.02 -9.35
C ASN A 61 -2.33 -6.71 -8.24
N THR A 62 -2.28 -5.50 -7.67
CA THR A 62 -3.17 -5.06 -6.61
C THR A 62 -3.79 -3.71 -6.96
N PHE A 63 -4.94 -3.39 -6.35
CA PHE A 63 -5.66 -2.13 -6.49
C PHE A 63 -6.17 -1.79 -7.91
N GLY A 64 -6.05 -2.72 -8.86
CA GLY A 64 -6.52 -2.53 -10.24
C GLY A 64 -5.83 -1.40 -10.99
N HIS A 65 -4.61 -1.02 -10.60
CA HIS A 65 -3.83 -0.03 -11.31
C HIS A 65 -3.63 -0.45 -12.78
N ILE A 66 -3.51 0.54 -13.67
CA ILE A 66 -3.21 0.33 -15.08
C ILE A 66 -1.95 -0.56 -15.19
N ALA A 67 -2.06 -1.64 -15.95
CA ALA A 67 -0.98 -2.59 -16.17
C ALA A 67 0.11 -1.96 -17.04
N ASN A 68 0.99 -1.17 -16.42
CA ASN A 68 2.26 -0.81 -17.01
C ASN A 68 3.11 -2.08 -17.16
N TYR A 69 3.71 -2.29 -18.34
CA TYR A 69 4.41 -3.54 -18.68
C TYR A 69 5.75 -3.70 -17.95
N ASP A 70 6.31 -2.64 -17.38
CA ASP A 70 7.57 -2.67 -16.64
C ASP A 70 7.61 -1.69 -15.44
N LEU A 71 8.58 -1.94 -14.56
CA LEU A 71 8.77 -1.20 -13.30
C LEU A 71 9.02 0.30 -13.50
N THR A 72 9.77 0.66 -14.54
CA THR A 72 10.13 2.06 -14.81
C THR A 72 8.90 2.81 -15.30
N GLY A 73 8.14 2.22 -16.23
CA GLY A 73 6.88 2.79 -16.71
C GLY A 73 5.87 3.01 -15.58
N PHE A 74 5.73 2.01 -14.69
CA PHE A 74 4.85 2.14 -13.52
C PHE A 74 5.27 3.28 -12.61
N PHE A 75 6.57 3.39 -12.30
CA PHE A 75 7.07 4.48 -11.46
C PHE A 75 6.85 5.84 -12.11
N SER A 76 7.14 5.95 -13.41
CA SER A 76 6.97 7.21 -14.14
C SER A 76 5.52 7.66 -14.19
N THR A 77 4.59 6.72 -14.38
CA THR A 77 3.15 7.02 -14.41
C THR A 77 2.64 7.60 -13.09
N PHE A 78 3.08 7.06 -11.95
CA PHE A 78 2.45 7.36 -10.66
C PHE A 78 3.30 8.15 -9.68
N PHE A 79 4.62 8.14 -9.76
CA PHE A 79 5.47 8.57 -8.64
C PHE A 79 6.50 9.66 -8.99
N GLU A 80 6.57 10.12 -10.25
CA GLU A 80 7.48 11.19 -10.68
C GLU A 80 7.01 12.59 -10.26
N ASP A 81 5.70 12.83 -10.28
CA ASP A 81 5.13 14.12 -9.92
C ASP A 81 3.99 13.99 -8.89
N THR A 82 3.49 15.15 -8.45
CA THR A 82 2.44 15.20 -7.43
C THR A 82 1.08 14.74 -7.97
N ALA A 83 0.79 14.99 -9.25
CA ALA A 83 -0.49 14.64 -9.86
C ALA A 83 -0.64 13.12 -9.97
N GLY A 84 0.39 12.43 -10.45
CA GLY A 84 0.44 10.97 -10.50
C GLY A 84 0.33 10.34 -9.12
N LYS A 85 0.98 10.93 -8.10
CA LYS A 85 0.88 10.43 -6.71
C LYS A 85 -0.55 10.54 -6.18
N ILE A 86 -1.24 11.63 -6.49
CA ILE A 86 -2.65 11.83 -6.10
C ILE A 86 -3.54 10.82 -6.84
N ASP A 87 -3.36 10.65 -8.14
CA ASP A 87 -4.12 9.69 -8.95
C ASP A 87 -3.92 8.25 -8.43
N PHE A 88 -2.68 7.85 -8.15
CA PHE A 88 -2.38 6.57 -7.52
C PHE A 88 -3.16 6.36 -6.22
N LEU A 89 -3.16 7.36 -5.32
CA LEU A 89 -3.88 7.28 -4.05
C LEU A 89 -5.40 7.23 -4.25
N GLN A 90 -5.95 7.99 -5.20
CA GLN A 90 -7.37 7.97 -5.52
C GLN A 90 -7.80 6.60 -6.06
N GLN A 91 -7.08 6.06 -7.03
CA GLN A 91 -7.32 4.71 -7.56
C GLN A 91 -7.22 3.66 -6.45
N THR A 92 -6.15 3.75 -5.62
CA THR A 92 -5.96 2.86 -4.46
C THR A 92 -7.17 2.89 -3.54
N LEU A 93 -7.75 4.06 -3.25
CA LEU A 93 -8.88 4.24 -2.32
C LEU A 93 -10.24 3.89 -2.93
N GLN A 94 -10.39 3.97 -4.24
CA GLN A 94 -11.62 3.63 -4.96
C GLN A 94 -11.72 2.14 -5.28
N TRP A 95 -10.60 1.42 -5.27
CA TRP A 95 -10.59 -0.01 -5.55
C TRP A 95 -11.50 -0.78 -4.57
N PRO A 96 -12.43 -1.63 -5.02
CA PRO A 96 -13.32 -2.33 -4.09
C PRO A 96 -12.67 -3.47 -3.29
N CYS A 97 -11.38 -3.77 -3.54
CA CYS A 97 -10.64 -4.89 -2.95
C CYS A 97 -11.34 -6.23 -3.21
N TRP A 98 -11.61 -6.50 -4.48
CA TRP A 98 -12.28 -7.72 -4.93
C TRP A 98 -11.44 -8.98 -4.74
N GLY A 99 -12.12 -10.12 -4.66
CA GLY A 99 -11.52 -11.45 -4.66
C GLY A 99 -11.60 -12.16 -3.32
N ASP A 100 -11.12 -13.40 -3.35
CA ASP A 100 -10.99 -14.28 -2.21
C ASP A 100 -9.55 -14.17 -1.66
N PRO A 101 -9.34 -13.97 -0.35
CA PRO A 101 -8.01 -13.84 0.22
C PRO A 101 -7.16 -15.12 0.13
N GLU A 102 -7.73 -16.30 -0.16
CA GLU A 102 -6.98 -17.52 -0.49
C GLU A 102 -6.36 -17.50 -1.91
N TYR A 103 -6.77 -16.54 -2.75
CA TYR A 103 -6.32 -16.44 -4.14
C TYR A 103 -5.76 -15.05 -4.48
N THR A 104 -6.07 -14.04 -3.67
CA THR A 104 -5.72 -12.64 -3.92
C THR A 104 -5.16 -11.98 -2.65
N TYR A 105 -4.71 -10.73 -2.80
CA TYR A 105 -4.23 -9.89 -1.71
C TYR A 105 -5.31 -8.93 -1.20
N CYS A 106 -6.60 -9.22 -1.45
CA CYS A 106 -7.70 -8.32 -1.13
C CYS A 106 -7.80 -7.95 0.37
N ASP A 107 -7.36 -8.85 1.25
CA ASP A 107 -7.25 -8.60 2.70
C ASP A 107 -6.16 -7.55 3.01
N VAL A 108 -5.00 -7.63 2.36
CA VAL A 108 -3.95 -6.59 2.44
C VAL A 108 -4.45 -5.26 1.86
N GLU A 109 -5.10 -5.28 0.70
CA GLU A 109 -5.63 -4.07 0.06
C GLU A 109 -6.60 -3.30 0.97
N ARG A 110 -7.54 -4.02 1.62
CA ARG A 110 -8.48 -3.44 2.60
C ARG A 110 -7.75 -2.78 3.77
N VAL A 111 -6.70 -3.42 4.29
CA VAL A 111 -5.93 -2.87 5.40
C VAL A 111 -5.17 -1.61 4.98
N VAL A 112 -4.54 -1.62 3.80
CA VAL A 112 -3.83 -0.44 3.25
C VAL A 112 -4.81 0.73 3.06
N GLN A 113 -5.96 0.51 2.45
CA GLN A 113 -6.99 1.55 2.32
C GLN A 113 -7.46 2.07 3.67
N THR A 114 -7.68 1.18 4.64
CA THR A 114 -8.12 1.57 5.99
C THR A 114 -7.10 2.52 6.64
N ARG A 115 -5.80 2.23 6.49
CA ARG A 115 -4.76 3.13 6.99
C ARG A 115 -4.75 4.46 6.25
N LEU A 116 -4.82 4.45 4.93
CA LEU A 116 -4.83 5.67 4.12
C LEU A 116 -6.02 6.58 4.45
N ARG A 117 -7.23 6.02 4.61
CA ARG A 117 -8.41 6.80 5.02
C ARG A 117 -8.20 7.44 6.39
N ARG A 118 -7.76 6.67 7.39
CA ARG A 118 -7.45 7.18 8.73
C ARG A 118 -6.37 8.26 8.74
N SER A 119 -5.37 8.15 7.87
CA SER A 119 -4.29 9.14 7.75
C SER A 119 -4.73 10.45 7.09
N GLY A 120 -5.75 10.40 6.22
CA GLY A 120 -6.31 11.56 5.53
C GLY A 120 -7.40 12.28 6.33
N GLU A 121 -7.91 11.70 7.42
CA GLU A 121 -8.89 12.34 8.29
C GLU A 121 -8.25 13.50 9.07
N PRO A 122 -8.83 14.72 9.05
CA PRO A 122 -8.30 15.89 9.76
C PRO A 122 -8.22 15.72 11.29
N ASN A 123 -8.79 14.65 11.84
CA ASN A 123 -8.84 14.31 13.27
C ASN A 123 -8.28 12.90 13.58
N ALA A 124 -7.27 12.43 12.84
CA ALA A 124 -6.59 11.18 13.18
C ALA A 124 -6.20 11.17 14.68
N PRO A 125 -6.60 10.15 15.47
CA PRO A 125 -6.58 10.22 16.92
C PRO A 125 -5.16 10.43 17.45
N ARG A 126 -4.97 11.53 18.17
CA ARG A 126 -3.83 11.71 19.08
C ARG A 126 -3.94 10.62 20.14
N SER A 127 -3.26 9.50 19.93
CA SER A 127 -3.16 8.43 20.93
C SER A 127 -2.55 9.01 22.21
N ILE A 128 -3.43 9.29 23.18
CA ILE A 128 -3.10 9.50 24.58
C ILE A 128 -3.28 8.12 25.23
N ALA A 129 -2.16 7.47 25.56
CA ALA A 129 -2.03 6.40 26.54
C ALA A 129 -0.53 6.22 26.80
#